data_AF-A0A920G4J5-F1
#
_entry.id   AF-A0A920G4J5-F1
#
_cell.length_a   1.000
_cell.length_b   1.000
_cell.length_c   1.000
_cell.angle_alpha   90.00
_cell.angle_beta   90.00
_cell.angle_gamma   90.00
#
_symmetry.space_group_name_H-M   'P 1'
#
loop_
_entity.id
_entity.type
_entity.pdbx_description
1 polymer ?
#
loop_
_entity_poly.entity_id
_entity_poly.type
_entity_poly.pdbx_seq_one_letter_code
_entity_poly.pdbx_strand_id
1 'polypeptide(L)'
;MARGRDQCHGPRRHARFFKEIGGYEELGRGPLSPIRHRRLGISAGCRREYLLLRAPMGGDFGHVRLVSFDNAGSRMPMRPGARAWDTGCYFSMMIRVKDMQSIYDDAIRLGWWTETPITALRFGESDLRVVIYRGPDGVQVQTYDRLSPPLPEAIPDFERMTAPFNMMQMVADRDVAYDFFTGVLGFDTFYKGKPYTAKTPTPTPIGIPSVSPPPCLIAPASCTPSLANLAGWR
;
A
#
# COMPACT_ATOMS: atom_id res chain seq x y z
N MET A 1 30.60 -8.46 26.46
CA MET A 1 29.87 -7.19 26.23
C MET A 1 29.90 -6.86 24.75
N ALA A 2 28.89 -7.31 23.99
CA ALA A 2 28.76 -6.96 22.58
C ALA A 2 27.90 -5.69 22.47
N ARG A 3 28.48 -4.63 21.92
CA ARG A 3 27.83 -3.34 21.70
C ARG A 3 26.60 -3.53 20.81
N GLY A 4 25.48 -2.96 21.23
CA GLY A 4 24.21 -2.98 20.50
C GLY A 4 24.39 -2.39 19.11
N ARG A 5 24.09 -3.19 18.09
CA ARG A 5 23.95 -2.70 16.72
C ARG A 5 22.67 -1.91 16.64
N ASP A 6 22.79 -0.64 16.26
CA ASP A 6 21.71 0.23 15.83
C ASP A 6 20.87 -0.45 14.74
N GLN A 7 19.76 -1.11 15.11
CA GLN A 7 18.76 -1.63 14.18
C GLN A 7 17.62 -0.63 13.94
N CYS A 8 17.86 0.66 14.15
CA CYS A 8 16.89 1.73 13.86
C CYS A 8 16.93 2.14 12.38
N HIS A 9 16.56 1.23 11.47
CA HIS A 9 16.57 1.49 10.02
C HIS A 9 15.19 1.48 9.34
N GLY A 10 14.14 0.94 9.97
CA GLY A 10 12.80 0.80 9.39
C GLY A 10 12.22 2.14 8.88
N PRO A 11 11.95 3.13 9.75
CA PRO A 11 11.34 4.40 9.34
C PRO A 11 12.19 5.18 8.33
N ARG A 12 13.53 5.05 8.42
CA ARG A 12 14.45 5.70 7.49
C ARG A 12 14.29 5.14 6.08
N ARG A 13 14.21 3.82 5.91
CA ARG A 13 14.05 3.21 4.57
C ARG A 13 12.67 3.47 3.98
N HIS A 14 11.61 3.46 4.79
CA HIS A 14 10.27 3.85 4.33
C HIS A 14 10.22 5.31 3.92
N ALA A 15 10.75 6.22 4.74
CA ALA A 15 10.82 7.63 4.41
C ALA A 15 11.61 7.87 3.11
N ARG A 16 12.74 7.19 2.93
CA ARG A 16 13.54 7.28 1.70
C ARG A 16 12.79 6.79 0.47
N PHE A 17 11.99 5.72 0.57
CA PHE A 17 11.14 5.27 -0.55
C PHE A 17 10.23 6.40 -1.02
N PHE A 18 9.49 7.04 -0.11
CA PHE A 18 8.59 8.12 -0.49
C PHE A 18 9.33 9.39 -0.91
N LYS A 19 10.37 9.81 -0.18
CA LYS A 19 11.07 11.08 -0.43
C LYS A 19 12.00 11.02 -1.63
N GLU A 20 12.89 10.03 -1.68
CA GLU A 20 13.95 9.93 -2.70
C GLU A 20 13.42 9.34 -4.01
N ILE A 21 12.55 8.32 -3.94
CA ILE A 21 12.02 7.66 -5.14
C ILE A 21 10.70 8.32 -5.56
N GLY A 22 9.81 8.60 -4.61
CA GLY A 22 8.49 9.17 -4.89
C GLY A 22 8.44 10.69 -5.00
N GLY A 23 9.49 11.41 -4.60
CA GLY A 23 9.53 12.88 -4.59
C GLY A 23 8.62 13.51 -3.52
N TYR A 24 8.24 12.77 -2.47
CA TYR A 24 7.34 13.28 -1.43
C TYR A 24 8.03 14.35 -0.58
N GLU A 25 7.26 15.37 -0.22
CA GLU A 25 7.67 16.49 0.62
C GLU A 25 7.36 16.22 2.09
N GLU A 26 8.24 16.67 2.99
CA GLU A 26 8.01 16.59 4.43
C GLU A 26 7.15 17.77 4.89
N LEU A 27 5.94 17.48 5.38
CA LEU A 27 5.04 18.50 5.96
C LEU A 27 5.31 18.74 7.44
N GLY A 28 5.83 17.73 8.14
CA GLY A 28 6.12 17.87 9.54
C GLY A 28 6.59 16.56 10.19
N ARG A 29 7.24 16.74 11.34
CA ARG A 29 7.82 15.67 12.14
C ARG A 29 7.72 16.04 13.60
N GLY A 30 7.52 15.05 14.47
CA GLY A 30 7.56 15.29 15.91
C GLY A 30 7.12 14.09 16.72
N PRO A 31 7.05 14.23 18.06
CA PRO A 31 6.52 13.20 18.92
C PRO A 31 5.03 12.96 18.65
N LEU A 32 4.58 11.71 18.74
CA LEU A 32 3.14 11.41 18.71
C LEU A 32 2.49 11.76 20.06
N SER A 33 1.33 12.41 20.00
CA SER A 33 0.56 12.82 21.18
C SER A 33 0.18 11.62 22.08
N PRO A 34 0.29 11.77 23.42
CA PRO A 34 -0.04 10.72 24.37
C PRO A 34 -1.47 10.18 24.39
N ILE A 35 -2.43 10.93 23.86
CA ILE A 35 -3.85 10.54 23.89
C ILE A 35 -4.14 9.33 22.96
N ARG A 36 -3.25 9.04 22.01
CA ARG A 36 -3.38 7.89 21.10
C ARG A 36 -2.89 6.56 21.71
N HIS A 37 -2.42 6.57 22.96
CA HIS A 37 -1.65 5.48 23.58
C HIS A 37 -2.48 4.25 23.99
N ARG A 38 -3.70 4.44 24.51
CA ARG A 38 -4.44 3.34 25.16
C ARG A 38 -5.01 2.33 24.16
N ARG A 39 -5.29 2.76 22.93
CA ARG A 39 -5.91 1.91 21.90
C ARG A 39 -4.92 0.99 21.16
N LEU A 40 -3.62 1.29 21.22
CA LEU A 40 -2.58 0.50 20.52
C LEU A 40 -1.89 -0.52 21.43
N GLY A 41 -2.20 -0.55 22.73
CA GLY A 41 -1.59 -1.49 23.69
C GLY A 41 -0.08 -1.27 23.92
N ILE A 42 0.45 -0.10 23.55
CA ILE A 42 1.90 0.18 23.60
C ILE A 42 2.28 0.75 24.97
N SER A 43 3.38 0.22 25.54
CA SER A 43 3.89 0.63 26.85
C SER A 43 4.15 2.14 26.96
N ALA A 44 3.99 2.71 28.16
CA ALA A 44 4.18 4.13 28.40
C ALA A 44 5.62 4.62 28.12
N GLY A 45 6.62 3.75 28.28
CA GLY A 45 8.04 4.06 28.05
C GLY A 45 8.47 4.07 26.57
N CYS A 46 7.60 3.67 25.64
CA CYS A 46 7.92 3.69 24.21
C CYS A 46 7.89 5.13 23.67
N ARG A 47 9.03 5.60 23.14
CA ARG A 47 9.11 6.87 22.40
C ARG A 47 8.52 6.68 21.02
N ARG A 48 7.77 7.66 20.54
CA ARG A 48 7.03 7.59 19.29
C ARG A 48 7.20 8.87 18.51
N GLU A 49 7.59 8.76 17.26
CA GLU A 49 7.70 9.91 16.37
C GLU A 49 6.87 9.66 15.12
N TYR A 50 6.34 10.74 14.56
CA TYR A 50 5.73 10.73 13.25
C TYR A 50 6.56 11.51 12.25
N LEU A 51 6.45 11.12 11.00
CA LEU A 51 6.84 11.88 9.82
C LEU A 51 5.63 11.95 8.89
N LEU A 52 5.16 13.15 8.59
CA LEU A 52 4.05 13.39 7.67
C LEU A 52 4.58 13.82 6.31
N LEU A 53 4.17 13.11 5.27
CA LEU A 53 4.64 13.29 3.91
C LEU A 53 3.47 13.62 2.97
N ARG A 54 3.70 14.54 2.03
CA ARG A 54 2.78 14.90 0.95
C ARG A 54 3.35 14.51 -0.39
N ALA A 55 2.51 14.01 -1.29
CA ALA A 55 2.91 13.68 -2.65
C ALA A 55 3.35 14.93 -3.43
N PRO A 56 4.23 14.82 -4.43
CA PRO A 56 4.77 15.96 -5.18
C PRO A 56 3.70 16.76 -5.93
N MET A 57 2.59 16.13 -6.28
CA MET A 57 1.43 16.79 -6.90
C MET A 57 0.67 17.77 -5.96
N GLY A 58 1.10 17.89 -4.70
CA GLY A 58 0.49 18.77 -3.72
C GLY A 58 -0.85 18.25 -3.18
N GLY A 59 -1.70 19.19 -2.73
CA GLY A 59 -3.03 18.92 -2.21
C GLY A 59 -3.10 18.60 -0.71
N ASP A 60 -4.32 18.67 -0.18
CA ASP A 60 -4.62 18.51 1.25
C ASP A 60 -5.12 17.09 1.59
N PHE A 61 -4.93 16.13 0.69
CA PHE A 61 -5.37 14.75 0.83
C PHE A 61 -4.25 13.75 0.57
N GLY A 62 -4.47 12.50 0.97
CA GLY A 62 -3.56 11.39 0.68
C GLY A 62 -2.16 11.52 1.31
N HIS A 63 -2.03 12.29 2.40
CA HIS A 63 -0.75 12.38 3.11
C HIS A 63 -0.39 11.04 3.75
N VAL A 64 0.88 10.66 3.66
CA VAL A 64 1.42 9.45 4.26
C VAL A 64 2.04 9.81 5.61
N ARG A 65 1.51 9.24 6.69
CA ARG A 65 2.11 9.38 8.02
C ARG A 65 2.87 8.11 8.38
N LEU A 66 4.19 8.21 8.40
CA LEU A 66 5.06 7.16 8.94
C LEU A 66 5.17 7.33 10.45
N VAL A 67 5.05 6.23 11.18
CA VAL A 67 5.16 6.21 12.64
C VAL A 67 6.30 5.30 13.04
N SER A 68 7.23 5.81 13.83
CA SER A 68 8.32 5.05 14.42
C SER A 68 8.07 4.82 15.91
N PHE A 69 8.50 3.65 16.38
CA PHE A 69 8.40 3.25 17.78
C PHE A 69 9.80 2.91 18.29
N ASP A 70 10.29 3.69 19.24
CA ASP A 70 11.54 3.49 19.97
C ASP A 70 11.28 2.96 21.38
N ASN A 71 12.18 2.14 21.90
CA ASN A 71 12.03 1.49 23.22
C ASN A 71 10.73 0.69 23.37
N ALA A 72 10.26 0.07 22.28
CA ALA A 72 9.03 -0.72 22.24
C ALA A 72 9.22 -2.18 22.72
N GLY A 73 10.42 -2.54 23.20
CA GLY A 73 10.79 -3.94 23.47
C GLY A 73 11.16 -4.70 22.19
N SER A 74 10.90 -6.01 22.17
CA SER A 74 11.16 -6.86 21.00
C SER A 74 10.33 -6.39 19.81
N ARG A 75 11.01 -6.12 18.69
CA ARG A 75 10.36 -5.69 17.44
C ARG A 75 10.26 -6.89 16.52
N MET A 76 9.03 -7.31 16.25
CA MET A 76 8.74 -8.29 15.19
C MET A 76 7.95 -7.60 14.08
N PRO A 77 8.11 -8.02 12.81
CA PRO A 77 7.16 -7.65 11.77
C PRO A 77 5.73 -7.92 12.25
N MET A 78 4.79 -7.05 11.90
CA MET A 78 3.38 -7.21 12.31
C MET A 78 2.81 -8.55 11.85
N ARG A 79 3.30 -9.07 10.72
CA ARG A 79 2.91 -10.36 10.16
C ARG A 79 4.13 -11.10 9.60
N PRO A 80 4.93 -11.78 10.45
CA PRO A 80 6.06 -12.58 9.98
C PRO A 80 5.56 -13.70 9.05
N GLY A 81 6.18 -13.86 7.88
CA GLY A 81 5.80 -14.91 6.93
C GLY A 81 4.49 -14.67 6.15
N ALA A 82 3.88 -13.48 6.26
CA ALA A 82 2.61 -13.18 5.58
C ALA A 82 2.66 -13.42 4.07
N ARG A 83 1.59 -14.05 3.58
CA ARG A 83 1.29 -14.36 2.19
C ARG A 83 0.10 -13.56 1.67
N ALA A 84 -0.04 -13.52 0.36
CA ALA A 84 -1.09 -12.77 -0.31
C ALA A 84 -2.51 -13.33 -0.09
N TRP A 85 -2.66 -14.55 0.42
CA TRP A 85 -3.96 -15.14 0.78
C TRP A 85 -4.25 -15.08 2.29
N ASP A 86 -3.31 -14.59 3.10
CA ASP A 86 -3.53 -14.50 4.53
C ASP A 86 -4.44 -13.31 4.84
N THR A 87 -5.55 -13.58 5.52
CA THR A 87 -6.55 -12.57 5.85
C THR A 87 -6.08 -11.64 6.98
N GLY A 88 -6.64 -10.43 7.02
CA GLY A 88 -6.43 -9.46 8.10
C GLY A 88 -5.43 -8.33 7.77
N CYS A 89 -5.66 -7.17 8.39
CA CYS A 89 -4.98 -5.88 8.13
C CYS A 89 -4.97 -5.43 6.66
N TYR A 90 -4.58 -4.18 6.40
CA TYR A 90 -4.35 -3.74 5.02
C TYR A 90 -3.16 -4.49 4.42
N PHE A 91 -3.34 -4.97 3.19
CA PHE A 91 -2.33 -5.70 2.45
C PHE A 91 -1.33 -4.75 1.80
N SER A 92 -1.79 -3.79 1.00
CA SER A 92 -0.92 -2.84 0.29
C SER A 92 -1.56 -1.45 0.18
N MET A 93 -0.71 -0.43 0.13
CA MET A 93 -1.09 0.93 -0.25
C MET A 93 -0.87 1.11 -1.75
N MET A 94 -1.90 1.56 -2.47
CA MET A 94 -1.84 1.69 -3.93
C MET A 94 -1.48 3.11 -4.37
N ILE A 95 -0.47 3.22 -5.22
CA ILE A 95 0.06 4.49 -5.76
C ILE A 95 0.15 4.40 -7.28
N ARG A 96 -0.20 5.48 -7.99
CA ARG A 96 0.06 5.56 -9.42
C ARG A 96 1.46 6.08 -9.66
N VAL A 97 2.09 5.55 -10.69
CA VAL A 97 3.47 5.90 -11.03
C VAL A 97 3.66 6.11 -12.53
N LYS A 98 4.77 6.76 -12.89
CA LYS A 98 5.34 6.80 -14.24
C LYS A 98 6.74 6.21 -14.18
N ASP A 99 7.18 5.58 -15.28
CA ASP A 99 8.48 4.92 -15.37
C ASP A 99 8.69 3.87 -14.27
N MET A 100 7.82 2.85 -14.29
CA MET A 100 7.84 1.75 -13.31
C MET A 100 9.22 1.08 -13.19
N GLN A 101 9.98 0.99 -14.29
CA GLN A 101 11.28 0.32 -14.27
C GLN A 101 12.30 1.10 -13.45
N SER A 102 12.40 2.43 -13.63
CA SER A 102 13.29 3.26 -12.81
C SER A 102 12.96 3.17 -11.31
N ILE A 103 11.66 3.22 -10.97
CA ILE A 103 11.20 3.08 -9.58
C ILE A 103 11.55 1.70 -9.02
N TYR A 104 11.38 0.65 -9.82
CA TYR A 104 11.75 -0.71 -9.42
C TYR A 104 13.23 -0.81 -9.07
N ASP A 105 14.10 -0.34 -9.96
CA ASP A 105 15.55 -0.42 -9.78
C ASP A 105 16.03 0.39 -8.55
N ASP A 106 15.45 1.56 -8.33
CA ASP A 106 15.72 2.39 -7.15
C ASP A 106 15.24 1.72 -5.86
N ALA A 107 14.06 1.09 -5.87
CA ALA A 107 13.50 0.40 -4.71
C ALA A 107 14.34 -0.82 -4.31
N ILE A 108 14.75 -1.64 -5.27
CA ILE A 108 15.64 -2.79 -5.01
C ILE A 108 16.97 -2.32 -4.40
N ARG A 109 17.57 -1.25 -4.94
CA ARG A 109 18.81 -0.67 -4.41
C ARG A 109 18.65 -0.15 -2.98
N LEU A 110 17.46 0.35 -2.63
CA LEU A 110 17.11 0.79 -1.29
C LEU A 110 16.90 -0.37 -0.30
N GLY A 111 16.90 -1.62 -0.78
CA GLY A 111 16.68 -2.83 0.00
C GLY A 111 15.21 -3.16 0.19
N TRP A 112 14.33 -2.64 -0.67
CA TRP A 112 12.99 -3.20 -0.87
C TRP A 112 13.11 -4.40 -1.81
N TRP A 113 12.09 -5.25 -1.82
CA TRP A 113 12.03 -6.41 -2.70
C TRP A 113 10.60 -6.66 -3.17
N THR A 114 10.41 -7.55 -4.14
CA THR A 114 9.10 -7.88 -4.70
C THR A 114 8.95 -9.41 -4.77
N GLU A 115 7.74 -9.92 -4.52
CA GLU A 115 7.46 -11.36 -4.67
C GLU A 115 7.36 -11.74 -6.15
N THR A 116 6.95 -10.79 -6.99
CA THR A 116 6.77 -10.98 -8.44
C THR A 116 7.58 -9.95 -9.22
N PRO A 117 7.93 -10.24 -10.49
CA PRO A 117 8.39 -9.21 -11.40
C PRO A 117 7.26 -8.19 -11.68
N ILE A 118 7.62 -7.09 -12.36
CA ILE A 118 6.64 -6.16 -12.91
C ILE A 118 5.69 -6.94 -13.83
N THR A 119 4.41 -6.95 -13.47
CA THR A 119 3.40 -7.79 -14.11
C THR A 119 2.52 -6.93 -15.00
N ALA A 120 2.32 -7.38 -16.25
CA ALA A 120 1.35 -6.78 -17.15
C ALA A 120 -0.07 -7.16 -16.72
N LEU A 121 -0.95 -6.17 -16.63
CA LEU A 121 -2.35 -6.35 -16.26
C LEU A 121 -3.24 -5.57 -17.21
N ARG A 122 -4.24 -6.24 -17.80
CA ARG A 122 -5.33 -5.56 -18.50
C ARG A 122 -6.55 -5.54 -17.58
N PHE A 123 -7.04 -4.34 -17.26
CA PHE A 123 -8.21 -4.14 -16.42
C PHE A 123 -9.22 -3.26 -17.16
N GLY A 124 -10.32 -3.87 -17.64
CA GLY A 124 -11.21 -3.21 -18.59
C GLY A 124 -10.44 -2.80 -19.84
N GLU A 125 -10.54 -1.53 -20.22
CA GLU A 125 -9.80 -0.95 -21.35
C GLU A 125 -8.36 -0.53 -21.00
N SER A 126 -7.97 -0.62 -19.73
CA SER A 126 -6.66 -0.13 -19.27
C SER A 126 -5.58 -1.20 -19.41
N ASP A 127 -4.44 -0.84 -20.03
CA ASP A 127 -3.18 -1.60 -19.99
C ASP A 127 -2.26 -1.00 -18.92
N LEU A 128 -1.87 -1.85 -17.97
CA LEU A 128 -1.17 -1.47 -16.75
C LEU A 128 0.10 -2.31 -16.58
N ARG A 129 1.09 -1.73 -15.91
CA ARG A 129 2.17 -2.45 -15.24
C ARG A 129 1.98 -2.32 -13.74
N VAL A 130 2.03 -3.45 -13.05
CA VAL A 130 1.75 -3.52 -11.61
C VAL A 130 2.84 -4.32 -10.92
N VAL A 131 3.31 -3.82 -9.78
CA VAL A 131 4.24 -4.54 -8.89
C VAL A 131 3.97 -4.16 -7.44
N ILE A 132 4.30 -5.06 -6.52
CA ILE A 132 4.18 -4.83 -5.07
C ILE A 132 5.56 -4.86 -4.46
N TYR A 133 5.97 -3.70 -3.93
CA TYR A 133 7.19 -3.54 -3.16
C TYR A 133 6.93 -3.87 -1.71
N ARG A 134 7.77 -4.73 -1.13
CA ARG A 134 7.78 -5.08 0.29
C ARG A 134 8.97 -4.45 0.98
N GLY A 135 8.66 -3.63 1.98
CA GLY A 135 9.61 -3.00 2.86
C GLY A 135 10.20 -4.00 3.87
N PRO A 136 11.31 -3.64 4.53
CA PRO A 136 12.04 -4.55 5.43
C PRO A 136 11.24 -5.08 6.62
N ASP A 137 10.21 -4.37 7.06
CA ASP A 137 9.33 -4.74 8.19
C ASP A 137 7.96 -5.28 7.72
N GLY A 138 7.78 -5.47 6.41
CA GLY A 138 6.58 -6.05 5.80
C GLY A 138 5.55 -5.03 5.34
N VAL A 139 5.78 -3.72 5.43
CA VAL A 139 4.95 -2.72 4.75
C VAL A 139 4.94 -2.99 3.24
N GLN A 140 3.78 -2.89 2.60
CA GLN A 140 3.69 -3.09 1.15
C GLN A 140 3.13 -1.87 0.43
N VAL A 141 3.78 -1.50 -0.67
CA VAL A 141 3.33 -0.46 -1.60
C VAL A 141 3.12 -1.11 -2.96
N GLN A 142 1.92 -1.00 -3.47
CA GLN A 142 1.57 -1.47 -4.80
C GLN A 142 1.54 -0.30 -5.76
N THR A 143 2.29 -0.40 -6.85
CA THR A 143 2.36 0.66 -7.85
C THR A 143 1.64 0.26 -9.13
N TYR A 144 1.03 1.26 -9.77
CA TYR A 144 0.31 1.12 -11.02
C TYR A 144 0.86 2.13 -12.02
N ASP A 145 1.46 1.66 -13.10
CA ASP A 145 1.86 2.47 -14.26
C ASP A 145 0.85 2.21 -15.38
N ARG A 146 0.06 3.24 -15.73
CA ARG A 146 -0.99 3.13 -16.75
C ARG A 146 -0.41 3.54 -18.09
N LEU A 147 -0.31 2.57 -18.99
CA LEU A 147 0.25 2.77 -20.33
C LEU A 147 -0.80 3.32 -21.30
N SER A 148 -2.03 2.81 -21.22
CA SER A 148 -3.14 3.25 -22.08
C SER A 148 -4.51 2.90 -21.46
N PRO A 149 -5.57 3.70 -21.72
CA PRO A 149 -5.49 5.07 -22.21
C PRO A 149 -4.81 5.97 -21.14
N PRO A 150 -4.44 7.22 -21.46
CA PRO A 150 -3.87 8.15 -20.47
C PRO A 150 -4.71 8.27 -19.21
N LEU A 151 -4.08 8.71 -18.13
CA LEU A 151 -4.81 9.03 -16.90
C LEU A 151 -5.81 10.17 -17.17
N PRO A 152 -7.02 10.13 -16.59
CA PRO A 152 -7.98 11.22 -16.75
C PRO A 152 -7.46 12.53 -16.18
N GLU A 153 -7.89 13.65 -16.77
CA GLU A 153 -7.49 15.02 -16.41
C GLU A 153 -7.77 15.39 -14.94
N ALA A 154 -8.71 14.69 -14.29
CA ALA A 154 -9.00 14.86 -12.87
C ALA A 154 -7.85 14.45 -11.94
N ILE A 155 -6.87 13.70 -12.45
CA ILE A 155 -5.64 13.36 -11.73
C ILE A 155 -4.59 14.41 -12.09
N PRO A 156 -4.15 15.25 -11.14
CA PRO A 156 -3.11 16.24 -11.40
C PRO A 156 -1.85 15.61 -11.98
N ASP A 157 -1.13 16.37 -12.80
CA ASP A 157 0.14 15.93 -13.34
C ASP A 157 1.16 15.63 -12.23
N PHE A 158 1.96 14.60 -12.47
CA PHE A 158 3.01 14.15 -11.55
C PHE A 158 4.15 13.54 -12.36
N GLU A 159 5.36 13.63 -11.82
CA GLU A 159 6.58 13.15 -12.49
C GLU A 159 6.86 11.68 -12.20
N ARG A 160 6.77 11.26 -10.94
CA ARG A 160 7.06 9.88 -10.52
C ARG A 160 5.92 9.17 -9.83
N MET A 161 5.37 9.74 -8.75
CA MET A 161 4.33 9.10 -7.94
C MET A 161 3.20 10.07 -7.59
N THR A 162 1.97 9.57 -7.56
CA THR A 162 0.82 10.28 -6.99
C THR A 162 0.74 10.12 -5.48
N ALA A 163 -0.21 10.81 -4.84
CA ALA A 163 -0.73 10.40 -3.54
C ALA A 163 -1.34 8.98 -3.61
N PRO A 164 -1.39 8.24 -2.49
CA PRO A 164 -2.11 6.97 -2.43
C PRO A 164 -3.58 7.18 -2.80
N PHE A 165 -4.10 6.30 -3.66
CA PHE A 165 -5.47 6.42 -4.17
C PHE A 165 -6.38 5.29 -3.68
N ASN A 166 -5.82 4.20 -3.16
CA ASN A 166 -6.59 3.07 -2.63
C ASN A 166 -5.75 2.24 -1.65
N MET A 167 -6.41 1.40 -0.86
CA MET A 167 -5.80 0.42 0.04
C MET A 167 -6.37 -0.96 -0.27
N MET A 168 -5.51 -1.96 -0.46
CA MET A 168 -5.94 -3.34 -0.61
C MET A 168 -6.10 -3.99 0.77
N GLN A 169 -7.10 -4.86 0.92
CA GLN A 169 -7.23 -5.74 2.08
C GLN A 169 -7.54 -7.16 1.61
N MET A 170 -6.88 -8.15 2.21
CA MET A 170 -7.21 -9.56 2.02
C MET A 170 -8.18 -10.00 3.12
N VAL A 171 -9.33 -10.52 2.72
CA VAL A 171 -10.44 -10.85 3.62
C VAL A 171 -10.86 -12.31 3.45
N ALA A 172 -11.38 -12.90 4.52
CA ALA A 172 -11.89 -14.28 4.49
C ALA A 172 -13.16 -14.39 3.63
N ASP A 173 -14.02 -13.37 3.72
CA ASP A 173 -15.27 -13.28 2.98
C ASP A 173 -15.44 -11.86 2.44
N ARG A 174 -15.56 -11.75 1.11
CA ARG A 174 -15.70 -10.46 0.42
C ARG A 174 -17.03 -9.79 0.77
N ASP A 175 -18.12 -10.54 0.82
CA ASP A 175 -19.45 -9.96 0.98
C ASP A 175 -19.66 -9.48 2.42
N VAL A 176 -19.15 -10.22 3.42
CA VAL A 176 -19.11 -9.74 4.82
C VAL A 176 -18.29 -8.46 4.95
N ALA A 177 -17.10 -8.41 4.34
CA ALA A 177 -16.26 -7.21 4.39
C ALA A 177 -16.91 -6.02 3.66
N TYR A 178 -17.51 -6.28 2.50
CA TYR A 178 -18.22 -5.28 1.71
C TYR A 178 -19.42 -4.69 2.48
N ASP A 179 -20.21 -5.52 3.14
CA ASP A 179 -21.35 -5.08 3.95
C ASP A 179 -20.92 -4.26 5.16
N PHE A 180 -19.76 -4.57 5.75
CA PHE A 180 -19.16 -3.73 6.79
C PHE A 180 -18.84 -2.33 6.25
N PHE A 181 -18.17 -2.20 5.10
CA PHE A 181 -17.84 -0.88 4.55
C PHE A 181 -19.09 -0.11 4.11
N THR A 182 -20.02 -0.76 3.43
CA THR A 182 -21.19 -0.09 2.84
C THR A 182 -22.33 0.09 3.84
N GLY A 183 -22.73 -0.98 4.52
CA GLY A 183 -23.86 -0.98 5.45
C GLY A 183 -23.54 -0.43 6.84
N VAL A 184 -22.33 -0.66 7.37
CA VAL A 184 -21.95 -0.20 8.72
C VAL A 184 -21.22 1.15 8.68
N LEU A 185 -20.23 1.30 7.80
CA LEU A 185 -19.45 2.54 7.70
C LEU A 185 -20.05 3.58 6.73
N GLY A 186 -21.06 3.21 5.93
CA GLY A 186 -21.72 4.13 5.00
C GLY A 186 -20.87 4.52 3.81
N PHE A 187 -19.94 3.66 3.36
CA PHE A 187 -19.16 3.91 2.16
C PHE A 187 -20.00 3.64 0.91
N ASP A 188 -19.78 4.43 -0.13
CA ASP A 188 -20.37 4.20 -1.43
C ASP A 188 -19.64 3.08 -2.18
N THR A 189 -20.41 2.37 -2.99
CA THR A 189 -19.87 1.32 -3.84
C THR A 189 -19.23 1.93 -5.06
N PHE A 190 -17.93 1.74 -5.19
CA PHE A 190 -17.21 2.12 -6.40
C PHE A 190 -17.16 0.98 -7.41
N TYR A 191 -16.85 -0.23 -6.95
CA TYR A 191 -16.79 -1.42 -7.80
C TYR A 191 -17.05 -2.68 -6.96
N LYS A 192 -17.95 -3.56 -7.41
CA LYS A 192 -18.14 -4.90 -6.85
C LYS A 192 -18.04 -5.92 -7.99
N GLY A 193 -16.83 -6.42 -8.22
CA GLY A 193 -16.54 -7.32 -9.33
C GLY A 193 -17.05 -8.74 -9.09
N LYS A 194 -17.19 -9.54 -10.15
CA LYS A 194 -17.40 -10.99 -10.01
C LYS A 194 -16.06 -11.66 -9.64
N PRO A 195 -16.09 -12.82 -8.94
CA PRO A 195 -14.90 -13.64 -8.77
C PRO A 195 -14.23 -13.92 -10.11
N TYR A 196 -12.90 -13.82 -10.15
CA TYR A 196 -12.09 -14.07 -11.32
C TYR A 196 -11.19 -15.28 -11.11
N THR A 197 -11.18 -16.15 -12.11
CA THR A 197 -10.19 -17.22 -12.26
C THR A 197 -9.58 -17.08 -13.64
N ALA A 198 -8.24 -16.99 -13.69
CA ALA A 198 -7.55 -16.93 -14.96
C ALA A 198 -7.75 -18.24 -15.74
N LYS A 199 -8.17 -18.14 -17.00
CA LYS A 199 -8.35 -19.32 -17.87
C LYS A 199 -7.02 -20.03 -18.16
N THR A 200 -5.95 -19.25 -18.23
CA THR A 200 -4.57 -19.74 -18.37
C THR A 200 -3.77 -19.36 -17.13
N PRO A 201 -2.89 -20.24 -16.63
CA PRO A 201 -1.91 -19.91 -15.60
C PRO A 201 -1.18 -18.60 -15.94
N THR A 202 -1.52 -17.54 -15.21
CA THR A 202 -0.98 -16.20 -15.46
C THR A 202 -0.44 -15.65 -14.14
N PRO A 203 0.79 -15.11 -14.10
CA PRO A 203 1.30 -14.45 -12.91
C PRO A 203 0.32 -13.37 -12.44
N THR A 204 0.01 -13.38 -11.14
CA THR A 204 -0.79 -12.31 -10.53
C THR A 204 0.15 -11.29 -9.90
N PRO A 205 -0.15 -9.98 -9.94
CA PRO A 205 0.70 -8.97 -9.28
C PRO A 205 0.82 -9.15 -7.76
N ILE A 206 -0.10 -9.91 -7.16
CA ILE A 206 -0.10 -10.25 -5.73
C ILE A 206 0.65 -11.55 -5.41
N GLY A 207 1.24 -12.22 -6.39
CA GLY A 207 2.09 -13.40 -6.16
C GLY A 207 1.35 -14.65 -5.70
N ILE A 208 0.06 -14.77 -6.02
CA ILE A 208 -0.66 -16.05 -5.82
C ILE A 208 -0.11 -17.08 -6.82
N PRO A 209 0.36 -18.26 -6.35
CA PRO A 209 0.86 -19.32 -7.20
C PRO A 209 -0.18 -19.79 -8.22
N SER A 210 0.26 -20.06 -9.44
CA SER A 210 -0.60 -20.46 -10.56
C SER A 210 -1.17 -21.88 -10.44
N VAL A 211 -0.67 -22.69 -9.50
CA VAL A 211 -1.05 -24.10 -9.27
C VAL A 211 -1.57 -24.33 -7.84
N SER A 212 -2.19 -23.34 -7.21
CA SER A 212 -2.81 -23.51 -5.89
C SER A 212 -4.14 -24.30 -5.98
N PRO A 213 -4.35 -25.37 -5.18
CA PRO A 213 -5.67 -26.01 -5.05
C PRO A 213 -6.44 -25.44 -3.84
N PRO A 214 -7.77 -25.18 -3.92
CA PRO A 214 -8.62 -24.99 -5.10
C PRO A 214 -8.33 -23.62 -5.76
N PRO A 215 -8.96 -23.25 -6.90
CA PRO A 215 -8.76 -21.93 -7.50
C PRO A 215 -8.98 -20.86 -6.43
N CYS A 216 -7.94 -20.11 -6.09
CA CYS A 216 -8.08 -18.88 -5.34
C CYS A 216 -8.95 -17.94 -6.17
N LEU A 217 -10.26 -17.99 -5.91
CA LEU A 217 -11.25 -17.11 -6.51
C LEU A 217 -10.99 -15.72 -5.95
N ILE A 218 -10.34 -14.88 -6.75
CA ILE A 218 -10.10 -13.50 -6.36
C ILE A 218 -11.36 -12.71 -6.74
N ALA A 219 -12.05 -12.20 -5.74
CA ALA A 219 -13.25 -11.41 -5.92
C ALA A 219 -12.99 -9.99 -5.40
N PRO A 220 -12.63 -9.04 -6.29
CA PRO A 220 -12.35 -7.67 -5.87
C PRO A 220 -13.65 -6.89 -5.56
N ALA A 221 -13.61 -6.11 -4.48
CA ALA A 221 -14.58 -5.05 -4.22
C ALA A 221 -13.82 -3.80 -3.74
N SER A 222 -14.29 -2.64 -4.17
CA SER A 222 -13.74 -1.33 -3.85
C SER A 222 -14.90 -0.42 -3.42
N CYS A 223 -14.73 0.21 -2.27
CA CYS A 223 -15.69 1.16 -1.71
C CYS A 223 -14.98 2.48 -1.42
N THR A 224 -15.70 3.59 -1.46
CA THR A 224 -15.17 4.93 -1.20
C THR A 224 -15.99 5.61 -0.11
N PRO A 225 -15.41 6.41 0.79
CA PRO A 225 -16.19 7.21 1.72
C PRO A 225 -17.19 8.09 0.94
N SER A 226 -18.42 8.22 1.44
CA SER A 226 -19.53 8.83 0.67
C SER A 226 -19.34 10.31 0.27
N LEU A 227 -18.31 10.97 0.82
CA LEU A 227 -17.94 12.34 0.47
C LEU A 227 -16.76 12.46 -0.52
N ALA A 228 -16.21 11.33 -1.00
CA ALA A 228 -15.09 11.32 -1.94
C ALA A 228 -15.59 11.22 -3.38
N ASN A 229 -15.87 12.39 -3.99
CA ASN A 229 -15.88 12.56 -5.45
C ASN A 229 -14.47 12.28 -5.99
N LEU A 230 -14.08 11.01 -6.09
CA LEU A 230 -12.90 10.59 -6.85
C LEU A 230 -13.31 10.47 -8.32
N ALA A 231 -13.43 11.62 -8.96
CA ALA A 231 -13.56 11.75 -10.40
C ALA A 231 -12.41 10.97 -11.10
N GLY A 232 -12.76 10.20 -12.14
CA GLY A 232 -11.76 9.67 -13.10
C GLY A 232 -11.66 8.15 -13.23
N TRP A 233 -12.71 7.38 -12.96
CA TRP A 233 -12.67 5.91 -13.15
C TRP A 233 -13.83 5.33 -13.96
N ARG A 234 -14.37 6.12 -14.89
CA ARG A 234 -15.09 5.56 -16.02
C ARG A 234 -14.13 5.48 -17.19
#